data_AF-A0A9D1HP67-F1
#
_entry.id   AF-A0A9D1HP67-F1
#
_cell.length_a   1.000
_cell.length_b   1.000
_cell.length_c   1.000
_cell.angle_alpha   90.00
_cell.angle_beta   90.00
_cell.angle_gamma   90.00
#
_symmetry.space_group_name_H-M   'P 1'
#
loop_
_entity.id
_entity.type
_entity.pdbx_description
1 polymer ?
#
loop_
_entity_poly.entity_id
_entity_poly.type
_entity_poly.pdbx_seq_one_letter_code
_entity_poly.pdbx_strand_id
1 'polypeptide(L)' 'MKEILSKLTIRIIMATLFLVVFNTVGVRYGWAIPINFFSIIVIAAFGIPGVIAVILLIQGF' A
#
# COMPACT_ATOMS: atom_id res chain seq x y z
N MET A 1 -16.67 -6.86 -17.20
CA MET A 1 -15.38 -7.55 -16.94
C MET A 1 -14.18 -6.65 -17.19
N LYS A 2 -14.02 -6.04 -18.38
CA LYS A 2 -12.91 -5.13 -18.70
C LYS A 2 -12.77 -3.91 -17.76
N GLU A 3 -13.89 -3.28 -17.38
CA GLU A 3 -13.86 -2.12 -16.48
C GLU A 3 -13.37 -2.45 -15.06
N ILE A 4 -13.76 -3.61 -14.53
CA ILE A 4 -13.34 -4.05 -13.19
C ILE A 4 -11.84 -4.31 -13.18
N LEU A 5 -11.34 -4.95 -14.23
CA LEU A 5 -9.91 -5.21 -14.40
C LEU A 5 -9.13 -3.90 -14.49
N SER A 6 -9.61 -2.92 -15.26
CA SER A 6 -9.00 -1.59 -15.38
C SER A 6 -8.98 -0.84 -14.04
N LYS A 7 -10.09 -0.84 -13.29
CA LYS A 7 -10.16 -0.23 -11.96
C LYS A 7 -9.19 -0.89 -10.98
N LEU A 8 -9.06 -2.21 -11.02
CA LEU A 8 -8.13 -2.94 -10.16
C LEU A 8 -6.67 -2.60 -10.51
N THR A 9 -6.32 -2.58 -11.79
CA THR A 9 -4.98 -2.18 -12.26
C THR A 9 -4.63 -0.77 -11.81
N ILE A 10 -5.56 0.19 -11.95
CA ILE A 10 -5.35 1.57 -11.48
C ILE A 10 -5.13 1.60 -9.97
N ARG A 11 -5.92 0.86 -9.20
CA ARG A 11 -5.76 0.78 -7.73
C ARG A 11 -4.40 0.22 -7.32
N ILE A 12 -3.93 -0.83 -7.99
CA ILE A 12 -2.61 -1.43 -7.75
C ILE A 12 -1.48 -0.43 -8.06
N ILE A 13 -1.57 0.26 -9.20
CA ILE A 13 -0.60 1.30 -9.58
C ILE A 13 -0.60 2.42 -8.54
N MET A 14 -1.78 2.92 -8.14
CA MET A 14 -1.90 3.97 -7.14
C MET A 14 -1.36 3.55 -5.77
N ALA A 15 -1.65 2.32 -5.33
CA ALA A 15 -1.12 1.78 -4.07
C ALA A 15 0.42 1.67 -4.11
N THR A 16 0.98 1.26 -5.26
CA THR A 16 2.43 1.17 -5.44
C THR A 16 3.08 2.56 -5.40
N LEU A 17 2.53 3.54 -6.13
CA LEU A 17 3.02 4.92 -6.10
C LEU A 17 2.90 5.54 -4.70
N PHE A 18 1.77 5.31 -4.03
CA PHE A 18 1.57 5.72 -2.65
C PHE A 18 2.66 5.16 -1.73
N LEU A 19 2.96 3.87 -1.81
CA LEU A 19 4.00 3.24 -1.00
C LEU A 19 5.39 3.83 -1.26
N VAL A 20 5.73 4.14 -2.50
CA VAL A 20 7.01 4.78 -2.85
C VAL A 20 7.11 6.17 -2.21
N VAL A 21 6.06 6.99 -2.34
CA VAL A 21 6.02 8.33 -1.73
C VAL A 21 6.04 8.24 -0.21
N PHE A 22 5.23 7.34 0.36
CA PHE A 22 5.16 7.09 1.79
C PHE A 22 6.53 6.71 2.35
N ASN A 23 7.24 5.78 1.72
CA ASN A 23 8.56 5.38 2.19
C ASN A 23 9.61 6.48 2.03
N THR A 24 9.51 7.29 0.96
CA THR A 24 10.43 8.43 0.74
C THR A 24 10.36 9.44 1.88
N VAL A 25 9.15 9.70 2.40
CA VAL A 25 8.93 10.59 3.55
C VAL A 25 9.14 9.85 4.87
N GLY A 26 8.55 8.68 5.01
CA GLY A 26 8.47 7.86 6.22
C GLY A 26 9.82 7.36 6.72
N VAL A 27 10.76 7.05 5.84
CA VAL A 27 12.11 6.60 6.23
C VAL A 27 12.81 7.66 7.09
N ARG A 28 12.53 8.95 6.89
CA ARG A 28 13.06 10.04 7.73
C ARG A 28 12.53 10.02 9.16
N TYR A 29 11.38 9.39 9.37
CA TYR A 29 10.71 9.25 10.67
C TYR A 29 10.82 7.82 11.23
N GLY A 30 11.66 6.97 10.63
CA GLY A 30 11.81 5.56 11.03
C GLY A 30 10.66 4.64 10.60
N TRP A 31 9.78 5.10 9.71
CA TRP A 31 8.67 4.31 9.19
C TRP A 31 8.96 3.80 7.79
N ALA A 32 8.94 2.49 7.61
CA ALA A 32 9.09 1.86 6.30
C ALA A 32 8.08 0.72 6.13
N ILE A 33 7.31 0.78 5.06
CA ILE A 33 6.41 -0.30 4.65
C ILE A 33 7.10 -1.07 3.51
N PRO A 34 7.33 -2.39 3.63
CA PRO A 34 7.86 -3.20 2.55
C PRO A 34 6.99 -3.10 1.30
N ILE A 35 7.62 -2.74 0.17
CA ILE A 35 6.96 -2.69 -1.13
C ILE A 35 6.96 -4.10 -1.71
N ASN A 36 5.96 -4.90 -1.34
CA ASN A 36 5.76 -6.25 -1.85
C ASN A 36 4.31 -6.45 -2.28
N PHE A 37 4.04 -7.59 -2.90
CA PHE A 37 2.72 -7.89 -3.47
C PHE A 37 1.61 -7.87 -2.41
N PHE A 38 1.90 -8.34 -1.19
CA PHE A 38 0.95 -8.36 -0.09
C PHE A 38 0.57 -6.94 0.34
N SER A 39 1.54 -6.08 0.66
CA SER A 39 1.28 -4.68 1.04
C SER A 39 0.50 -3.94 -0.03
N ILE A 40 0.86 -4.12 -1.31
CA ILE A 40 0.20 -3.48 -2.43
C ILE A 40 -1.26 -3.94 -2.55
N ILE A 41 -1.53 -5.24 -2.45
CA ILE A 41 -2.90 -5.77 -2.53
C ILE A 41 -3.75 -5.25 -1.37
N VAL A 42 -3.24 -5.31 -0.15
CA VAL A 42 -3.99 -4.89 1.04
C VAL A 42 -4.33 -3.39 0.94
N ILE A 43 -3.37 -2.56 0.52
CA ILE A 43 -3.61 -1.12 0.33
C ILE A 43 -4.51 -0.85 -0.87
N ALA A 44 -4.38 -1.58 -1.98
CA ALA A 44 -5.24 -1.40 -3.15
C ALA A 44 -6.70 -1.84 -2.88
N ALA A 45 -6.89 -2.85 -2.03
CA ALA A 45 -8.21 -3.36 -1.66
C ALA A 45 -8.89 -2.46 -0.62
N PHE A 46 -8.16 -2.04 0.41
CA PHE A 46 -8.72 -1.38 1.59
C PHE A 46 -8.39 0.11 1.71
N GLY A 47 -7.52 0.67 0.87
CA GLY A 47 -7.10 2.07 0.92
C GLY A 47 -6.39 2.41 2.25
N ILE A 48 -6.80 3.51 2.88
CA ILE A 48 -6.21 4.01 4.14
C ILE A 48 -6.28 2.96 5.27
N PRO A 49 -7.43 2.30 5.54
CA PRO A 49 -7.48 1.16 6.46
C PRO A 49 -6.43 0.08 6.18
N GLY A 50 -6.17 -0.21 4.90
CA GLY A 50 -5.14 -1.17 4.48
C GLY A 50 -3.72 -0.72 4.85
N VAL A 51 -3.44 0.58 4.73
CA VAL A 51 -2.15 1.16 5.15
C VAL A 51 -1.94 0.95 6.66
N ILE A 52 -2.97 1.27 7.46
CA ILE A 52 -2.92 1.11 8.92
C ILE A 52 -2.72 -0.36 9.29
N ALA A 53 -3.48 -1.27 8.67
CA ALA A 53 -3.36 -2.71 8.92
C ALA A 53 -1.96 -3.25 8.60
N VAL A 54 -1.37 -2.82 7.47
CA VAL A 54 -0.01 -3.22 7.08
C VAL A 54 1.01 -2.68 8.08
N ILE A 55 0.90 -1.43 8.51
CA ILE A 55 1.80 -0.84 9.53
C ILE A 55 1.71 -1.63 10.85
N LEU A 56 0.51 -1.92 11.34
CA LEU A 56 0.31 -2.68 12.58
C LEU A 56 0.91 -4.08 12.49
N LEU A 57 0.69 -4.79 11.38
CA LEU A 57 1.25 -6.12 11.12
C LEU A 57 2.78 -6.11 11.10
N ILE A 58 3.40 -5.10 10.52
CA ILE A 58 4.87 -5.01 10.40
C ILE A 58 5.50 -4.59 11.74
N GLN A 59 4.84 -3.72 12.49
CA GLN A 59 5.35 -3.23 13.77
C GLN A 59 5.06 -4.18 14.95
N GLY A 60 4.42 -5.33 14.69
CA GLY A 60 4.30 -6.41 15.66
C GLY A 60 3.25 -6.20 16.75
N PHE A 61 2.18 -5.47 16.46
CA PHE A 61 0.96 -5.49 17.27
C PHE A 61 0.10 -6.73 16.98
#